data_AF-E3NFT6-F1
#
_entry.id   AF-E3NFT6-F1
#
_cell.length_a   1.000
_cell.length_b   1.000
_cell.length_c   1.000
_cell.angle_alpha   90.00
_cell.angle_beta   90.00
_cell.angle_gamma   90.00
#
_symmetry.space_group_name_H-M   'P 1'
#
loop_
_entity.id
_entity.type
_entity.pdbx_description
1 polymer ?
#
loop_
_entity_poly.entity_id
_entity_poly.type
_entity_poly.pdbx_seq_one_letter_code
_entity_poly.pdbx_strand_id
1 'polypeptide(L)'
;MAVKFDRRFWSTVDADDGIKAQYFGKVPDSKSDRSLFNIYYDFSGKDATGNEVFVLMSYVTAEHVNLVNELSDEKVAEKFVETLRKMFPKAIINPIGQMVSHWGADPYIGMSYTYVPFGSSGDGVYNKLKETIDDRIYFAGEHTIAAEPQTMAGAYLSGLREASKIVMSWKRDIQESP
;
A
#
# COMPACT_ATOMS: atom_id res chain seq x y z
N MET A 1 -0.79 0.36 -8.20
CA MET A 1 -1.30 -0.20 -9.48
C MET A 1 -0.31 -1.22 -10.02
N ALA A 2 -0.76 -2.18 -10.82
CA ALA A 2 0.08 -3.16 -11.48
C ALA A 2 -0.25 -3.26 -12.97
N VAL A 3 0.76 -3.48 -13.81
CA VAL A 3 0.61 -3.67 -15.26
C VAL A 3 1.34 -4.93 -15.67
N LYS A 4 0.63 -5.80 -16.39
CA LYS A 4 1.15 -7.02 -17.01
C LYS A 4 1.64 -6.71 -18.42
N PHE A 5 2.77 -7.29 -18.81
CA PHE A 5 3.40 -7.12 -20.12
C PHE A 5 3.56 -8.45 -20.85
N ASP A 6 3.69 -8.40 -22.17
CA ASP A 6 3.97 -9.58 -23.00
C ASP A 6 5.39 -10.13 -22.83
N ARG A 7 6.33 -9.28 -22.39
CA ARG A 7 7.74 -9.60 -22.18
C ARG A 7 8.36 -8.77 -21.07
N ARG A 8 9.46 -9.27 -20.51
CA ARG A 8 10.33 -8.52 -19.60
C ARG A 8 11.27 -7.59 -20.37
N PHE A 9 10.81 -6.39 -20.70
CA PHE A 9 11.61 -5.41 -21.45
C PHE A 9 12.64 -4.65 -20.60
N TRP A 10 12.52 -4.70 -19.27
CA TRP A 10 13.36 -3.96 -18.32
C TRP A 10 14.59 -4.74 -17.85
N SER A 11 15.00 -5.81 -18.52
CA SER A 11 16.16 -6.61 -18.12
C SER A 11 17.49 -5.84 -18.11
N THR A 12 17.54 -4.68 -18.77
CA THR A 12 18.71 -3.80 -18.75
C THR A 12 18.96 -3.15 -17.37
N VAL A 13 18.03 -3.28 -16.42
CA VAL A 13 18.21 -2.80 -15.05
C VAL A 13 18.81 -3.85 -14.11
N ASP A 14 18.96 -5.09 -14.59
CA ASP A 14 19.59 -6.16 -13.81
C ASP A 14 21.09 -5.84 -13.60
N ALA A 15 21.64 -6.34 -12.49
CA ALA A 15 23.05 -6.16 -12.20
C ALA A 15 23.91 -7.05 -13.13
N ASP A 16 25.13 -6.59 -13.43
CA ASP A 16 26.05 -7.27 -14.34
C ASP A 16 26.48 -8.68 -13.86
N ASP A 17 26.29 -8.98 -12.57
CA ASP A 17 26.54 -10.28 -11.95
C ASP A 17 25.38 -11.29 -12.16
N GLY A 18 24.36 -10.91 -12.93
CA GLY A 18 23.19 -11.75 -13.23
C GLY A 18 22.11 -11.70 -12.15
N ILE A 19 22.25 -10.87 -11.12
CA ILE A 19 21.20 -10.67 -10.11
C ILE A 19 20.09 -9.81 -10.71
N LYS A 20 18.87 -10.38 -10.75
CA LYS A 20 17.68 -9.66 -11.20
C LYS A 20 17.33 -8.55 -10.22
N ALA A 21 17.13 -7.34 -10.74
CA ALA A 21 16.66 -6.23 -9.93
C ALA A 21 15.21 -6.49 -9.48
N GLN A 22 14.96 -6.38 -8.18
CA GLN A 22 13.61 -6.50 -7.61
C GLN A 22 12.79 -5.23 -7.79
N TYR A 23 13.45 -4.09 -7.98
CA TYR A 23 12.83 -2.81 -8.25
C TYR A 23 13.81 -1.87 -8.94
N PHE A 24 13.30 -0.82 -9.56
CA PHE A 24 14.08 0.28 -10.11
C PHE A 24 13.34 1.62 -9.93
N GLY A 25 14.10 2.70 -9.78
CA GLY A 25 13.57 4.04 -9.55
C GLY A 25 13.38 4.85 -10.83
N LYS A 26 12.39 5.73 -10.83
CA LYS A 26 12.25 6.82 -11.80
C LYS A 26 12.90 8.07 -11.23
N VAL A 27 13.84 8.66 -11.96
CA VAL A 27 14.35 10.01 -11.64
C VAL A 27 13.30 11.02 -12.14
N PRO A 28 12.79 11.91 -11.26
CA PRO A 28 11.74 12.84 -11.67
C PRO A 28 12.27 13.98 -12.52
N ASP A 29 11.50 14.37 -13.55
CA ASP A 29 11.86 15.48 -14.44
C ASP A 29 11.77 16.85 -13.72
N SER A 30 10.93 16.94 -12.68
CA SER A 30 10.68 18.15 -11.92
C SER A 30 10.20 17.85 -10.50
N LYS A 31 10.09 18.89 -9.66
CA LYS A 31 9.56 18.75 -8.30
C LYS A 31 8.13 18.22 -8.25
N SER A 32 7.28 18.60 -9.21
CA SER A 32 5.89 18.14 -9.23
C SER A 32 5.82 16.66 -9.62
N ASP A 33 6.70 16.18 -10.50
CA ASP A 33 6.70 14.80 -11.00
C ASP A 33 7.18 13.73 -9.98
N ARG A 34 7.78 14.16 -8.86
CA ARG A 34 8.45 13.27 -7.88
C ARG A 34 7.56 12.21 -7.24
N SER A 35 6.25 12.41 -7.22
CA SER A 35 5.31 11.51 -6.54
C SER A 35 4.54 10.60 -7.49
N LEU A 36 4.82 10.69 -8.80
CA LEU A 36 4.24 9.89 -9.85
C LEU A 36 5.16 8.71 -10.22
N PHE A 37 4.73 7.49 -9.86
CA PHE A 37 5.39 6.22 -10.22
C PHE A 37 6.90 6.24 -9.97
N ASN A 38 7.32 6.65 -8.77
CA ASN A 38 8.71 6.91 -8.46
C ASN A 38 9.55 5.61 -8.28
N ILE A 39 8.91 4.49 -7.97
CA ILE A 39 9.53 3.17 -7.87
C ILE A 39 8.68 2.14 -8.61
N TYR A 40 9.31 1.30 -9.44
CA TYR A 40 8.71 0.15 -10.09
C TYR A 40 9.26 -1.12 -9.45
N TYR A 41 8.38 -2.00 -8.99
CA TYR A 41 8.71 -3.31 -8.43
C TYR A 41 8.45 -4.40 -9.46
N ASP A 42 9.40 -5.32 -9.61
CA ASP A 42 9.27 -6.50 -10.47
C ASP A 42 8.56 -7.62 -9.69
N PHE A 43 7.30 -7.86 -10.05
CA PHE A 43 6.48 -8.97 -9.55
C PHE A 43 6.40 -10.11 -10.56
N SER A 44 7.33 -10.16 -11.51
CA SER A 44 7.39 -11.25 -12.48
C SER A 44 7.67 -12.59 -11.81
N GLY A 45 7.12 -13.65 -12.39
CA GLY A 45 7.26 -14.99 -11.87
C GLY A 45 6.57 -15.99 -12.78
N LYS A 46 6.05 -17.06 -12.20
CA LYS A 46 5.25 -18.06 -12.90
C LYS A 46 3.82 -18.04 -12.40
N ASP A 47 2.87 -18.18 -13.31
CA ASP A 47 1.48 -18.42 -12.92
C ASP A 47 1.25 -19.87 -12.48
N ALA A 48 0.02 -20.19 -12.08
CA ALA A 48 -0.37 -21.53 -11.62
C ALA A 48 -0.17 -22.64 -12.68
N THR A 49 -0.05 -22.27 -13.95
CA THR A 49 0.20 -23.20 -15.06
C THR A 49 1.68 -23.33 -15.41
N GLY A 50 2.56 -22.59 -14.73
CA GLY A 50 3.99 -22.58 -14.94
C GLY A 50 4.48 -21.62 -16.04
N ASN A 51 3.56 -20.85 -16.65
CA ASN A 51 3.92 -19.86 -17.67
C ASN A 51 4.55 -18.62 -17.04
N GLU A 52 5.57 -18.08 -17.68
CA GLU A 52 6.19 -16.83 -17.26
C GLU A 52 5.17 -15.68 -17.36
N VAL A 53 5.12 -14.87 -16.30
CA VAL A 53 4.29 -13.66 -16.23
C VAL A 53 5.18 -12.48 -15.89
N PHE A 54 5.01 -11.39 -16.64
CA PHE A 54 5.84 -10.19 -16.49
C PHE A 54 4.98 -9.04 -15.96
N VAL A 55 5.23 -8.64 -14.71
CA VAL A 55 4.39 -7.65 -14.02
C VAL A 55 5.26 -6.60 -13.36
N LEU A 56 4.98 -5.33 -13.65
CA LEU A 56 5.50 -4.22 -12.87
C LEU A 56 4.40 -3.63 -12.01
N MET A 57 4.72 -3.36 -10.75
CA MET A 57 3.87 -2.66 -9.80
C MET A 57 4.51 -1.32 -9.47
N SER A 58 3.70 -0.26 -9.41
CA SER A 58 4.12 1.04 -8.89
C SER A 58 2.96 1.69 -8.13
N TYR A 59 3.27 2.76 -7.42
CA TYR A 59 2.31 3.52 -6.65
C TYR A 59 2.43 5.02 -6.95
N VAL A 60 1.39 5.76 -6.56
CA VAL A 60 1.39 7.21 -6.53
C VAL A 60 1.34 7.67 -5.09
N THR A 61 1.96 8.81 -4.79
CA THR A 61 1.92 9.42 -3.45
C THR A 61 1.62 10.91 -3.54
N ALA A 62 1.36 11.55 -2.39
CA ALA A 62 1.19 12.99 -2.24
C ALA A 62 0.26 13.61 -3.31
N GLU A 63 0.76 14.60 -4.06
CA GLU A 63 0.01 15.39 -5.04
C GLU A 63 -0.60 14.55 -6.19
N HIS A 64 -0.11 13.33 -6.41
CA HIS A 64 -0.58 12.43 -7.47
C HIS A 64 -1.57 11.37 -6.98
N VAL A 65 -1.98 11.35 -5.70
CA VAL A 65 -2.97 10.37 -5.22
C VAL A 65 -4.32 10.55 -5.90
N ASN A 66 -4.72 11.80 -6.17
CA ASN A 66 -5.99 12.07 -6.87
C ASN A 66 -6.03 11.51 -8.29
N LEU A 67 -4.87 11.29 -8.91
CA LEU A 67 -4.77 10.69 -10.25
C LEU A 67 -5.48 9.34 -10.31
N VAL A 68 -5.31 8.50 -9.28
CA VAL A 68 -6.00 7.21 -9.25
C VAL A 68 -7.47 7.38 -8.90
N ASN A 69 -7.84 8.32 -8.02
CA ASN A 69 -9.24 8.51 -7.62
C ASN A 69 -10.13 9.15 -8.69
N GLU A 70 -9.56 9.95 -9.60
CA GLU A 70 -10.32 10.77 -10.56
C GLU A 70 -10.29 10.23 -11.99
N LEU A 71 -9.27 9.45 -12.36
CA LEU A 71 -9.11 8.91 -13.71
C LEU A 71 -9.61 7.46 -13.79
N SER A 72 -9.98 7.04 -15.00
CA SER A 72 -10.22 5.62 -15.27
C SER A 72 -8.92 4.82 -15.25
N ASP A 73 -9.01 3.52 -14.95
CA ASP A 73 -7.87 2.61 -14.89
C ASP A 73 -7.02 2.66 -16.15
N GLU A 74 -7.64 2.80 -17.33
CA GLU A 74 -6.95 2.88 -18.63
C GLU A 74 -6.08 4.14 -18.73
N LYS A 75 -6.58 5.28 -18.26
CA LYS A 75 -5.82 6.54 -18.29
C LYS A 75 -4.67 6.52 -17.29
N VAL A 76 -4.86 5.88 -16.13
CA VAL A 76 -3.79 5.70 -15.15
C VAL A 76 -2.70 4.78 -15.73
N ALA A 77 -3.09 3.68 -16.35
CA ALA A 77 -2.16 2.73 -16.97
C ALA A 77 -1.45 3.31 -18.19
N GLU A 78 -2.12 4.15 -18.99
CA GLU A 78 -1.48 4.91 -20.06
C GLU A 78 -0.33 5.75 -19.51
N LYS A 79 -0.56 6.54 -18.45
CA LYS A 79 0.49 7.34 -17.80
C LYS A 79 1.63 6.50 -17.22
N PHE A 80 1.32 5.34 -16.65
CA PHE A 80 2.32 4.39 -16.16
C PHE A 80 3.21 3.90 -17.31
N VAL A 81 2.61 3.50 -18.43
CA VAL A 81 3.33 3.00 -19.60
C VAL A 81 4.09 4.12 -20.33
N GLU A 82 3.55 5.33 -20.41
CA GLU A 82 4.25 6.52 -20.93
C GLU A 82 5.51 6.83 -20.13
N THR A 83 5.43 6.73 -18.81
CA THR A 83 6.59 6.91 -17.92
C THR A 83 7.67 5.86 -18.22
N LEU A 84 7.28 4.59 -18.37
CA LEU A 84 8.21 3.53 -18.76
C LEU A 84 8.80 3.74 -20.17
N ARG A 85 8.02 4.24 -21.14
CA ARG A 85 8.52 4.57 -22.49
C ARG A 85 9.60 5.66 -22.44
N LYS A 86 9.48 6.65 -21.55
CA LYS A 86 10.52 7.66 -21.33
C LYS A 86 11.79 7.05 -20.73
N MET A 87 11.63 6.15 -19.75
CA MET A 87 12.76 5.49 -19.09
C MET A 87 13.49 4.49 -20.00
N PHE A 88 12.74 3.81 -20.88
CA PHE A 88 13.25 2.79 -21.78
C PHE A 88 12.93 3.13 -23.25
N PRO A 89 13.50 4.21 -23.82
CA PRO A 89 13.10 4.73 -25.13
C PRO A 89 13.37 3.78 -26.30
N LYS A 90 14.23 2.77 -26.11
CA LYS A 90 14.57 1.76 -27.12
C LYS A 90 13.77 0.47 -26.96
N ALA A 91 13.01 0.32 -25.87
CA ALA A 91 12.28 -0.90 -25.59
C ALA A 91 10.93 -0.91 -26.32
N ILE A 92 10.54 -2.09 -26.80
CA ILE A 92 9.17 -2.33 -27.26
C ILE A 92 8.34 -2.67 -26.02
N ILE A 93 7.43 -1.77 -25.63
CA ILE A 93 6.60 -1.89 -24.42
C ILE A 93 5.15 -2.15 -24.81
N ASN A 94 4.67 -3.36 -24.52
CA ASN A 94 3.34 -3.82 -24.86
C ASN A 94 2.59 -4.31 -23.59
N PRO A 95 1.77 -3.44 -22.96
CA PRO A 95 0.93 -3.83 -21.82
C PRO A 95 -0.22 -4.73 -22.29
N ILE A 96 -0.49 -5.80 -21.54
CA ILE A 96 -1.54 -6.80 -21.85
C ILE A 96 -2.56 -6.98 -20.73
N GLY A 97 -2.42 -6.22 -19.63
CA GLY A 97 -3.37 -6.21 -18.53
C GLY A 97 -2.98 -5.18 -17.47
N GLN A 98 -3.95 -4.73 -16.68
CA GLN A 98 -3.74 -3.71 -15.66
C GLN A 98 -4.67 -3.91 -14.46
N MET A 99 -4.28 -3.38 -13.32
CA MET A 99 -5.10 -3.26 -12.12
C MET A 99 -4.74 -1.97 -11.39
N VAL A 100 -5.73 -1.13 -11.11
CA VAL A 100 -5.57 0.10 -10.32
C VAL A 100 -6.33 -0.05 -9.01
N SER A 101 -5.69 0.37 -7.91
CA SER A 101 -6.32 0.37 -6.59
C SER A 101 -6.88 1.76 -6.30
N HIS A 102 -8.12 1.82 -5.82
CA HIS A 102 -8.86 3.05 -5.53
C HIS A 102 -9.12 3.23 -4.03
N TRP A 103 -8.13 2.96 -3.18
CA TRP A 103 -8.29 2.94 -1.72
C TRP A 103 -8.86 4.23 -1.12
N GLY A 104 -8.48 5.39 -1.67
CA GLY A 104 -8.98 6.68 -1.20
C GLY A 104 -10.45 6.94 -1.55
N ALA A 105 -10.98 6.28 -2.59
CA ALA A 105 -12.37 6.41 -3.03
C ALA A 105 -13.28 5.29 -2.49
N ASP A 106 -12.71 4.26 -1.86
CA ASP A 106 -13.48 3.17 -1.25
C ASP A 106 -14.28 3.69 -0.03
N PRO A 107 -15.62 3.56 -0.03
CA PRO A 107 -16.48 4.15 1.02
C PRO A 107 -16.33 3.49 2.39
N TYR A 108 -15.71 2.30 2.48
CA TYR A 108 -15.51 1.57 3.73
C TYR A 108 -14.06 1.65 4.24
N ILE A 109 -13.13 2.13 3.41
CA ILE A 109 -11.69 2.18 3.74
C ILE A 109 -11.17 3.62 3.72
N GLY A 110 -11.35 4.35 2.61
CA GLY A 110 -11.03 5.77 2.48
C GLY A 110 -9.55 6.17 2.61
N MET A 111 -8.62 5.22 2.78
CA MET A 111 -7.20 5.49 2.98
C MET A 111 -6.30 4.28 2.68
N SER A 112 -4.98 4.49 2.63
CA SER A 112 -3.99 3.41 2.56
C SER A 112 -3.52 2.97 3.94
N TYR A 113 -3.10 3.92 4.77
CA TYR A 113 -2.61 3.70 6.13
C TYR A 113 -2.53 5.05 6.87
N THR A 114 -2.62 5.01 8.20
CA THR A 114 -2.58 6.19 9.05
C THR A 114 -1.21 6.86 9.04
N TYR A 115 -1.15 8.16 9.29
CA TYR A 115 0.08 8.86 9.65
C TYR A 115 -0.23 9.86 10.76
N VAL A 116 0.79 10.31 11.50
CA VAL A 116 0.63 11.36 12.51
C VAL A 116 0.84 12.72 11.84
N PRO A 117 -0.19 13.57 11.72
CA PRO A 117 -0.03 14.88 11.13
C PRO A 117 0.88 15.78 11.96
N PHE A 118 1.56 16.72 11.29
CA PHE A 118 2.32 17.76 11.98
C PHE A 118 1.43 18.53 12.98
N GLY A 119 1.97 18.83 14.17
CA GLY A 119 1.24 19.51 15.24
C GLY A 119 0.39 18.60 16.13
N SER A 120 0.37 17.29 15.86
CA SER A 120 -0.31 16.31 16.72
C SER A 120 0.54 15.93 17.94
N SER A 121 -0.07 15.27 18.92
CA SER A 121 0.60 14.79 20.15
C SER A 121 1.50 13.55 19.95
N GLY A 122 2.06 13.35 18.76
CA GLY A 122 2.84 12.15 18.42
C GLY A 122 2.05 10.86 18.68
N ASP A 123 2.67 9.92 19.39
CA ASP A 123 2.10 8.64 19.79
C ASP A 123 0.82 8.77 20.64
N GLY A 124 0.62 9.93 21.29
CA GLY A 124 -0.59 10.22 22.07
C GLY A 124 -1.88 10.11 21.26
N VAL A 125 -1.82 10.29 19.94
CA VAL A 125 -3.00 10.14 19.06
C VAL A 125 -3.51 8.69 19.07
N TYR A 126 -2.62 7.72 18.91
CA TYR A 126 -2.98 6.29 18.95
C TYR A 126 -3.49 5.87 20.33
N ASN A 127 -2.91 6.45 21.40
CA ASN A 127 -3.36 6.17 22.77
C ASN A 127 -4.78 6.64 23.01
N LYS A 128 -5.15 7.80 22.46
CA LYS A 128 -6.53 8.29 22.54
C LYS A 128 -7.50 7.42 21.73
N LEU A 129 -7.11 6.99 20.54
CA LEU A 129 -7.96 6.18 19.65
C LEU A 129 -8.24 4.76 20.19
N LYS A 130 -7.40 4.24 21.08
CA LYS A 130 -7.58 2.90 21.67
C LYS A 130 -8.31 2.90 23.02
N GLU A 131 -8.76 4.08 23.50
CA GLU A 131 -9.50 4.20 24.75
C GLU A 131 -10.84 3.47 24.64
N THR A 132 -11.12 2.62 25.63
CA THR A 132 -12.38 1.89 25.75
C THR A 132 -13.45 2.83 26.29
N ILE A 133 -14.69 2.72 25.77
CA ILE A 133 -15.84 3.49 26.26
C ILE A 133 -16.72 2.56 27.10
N ASP A 134 -16.92 2.92 28.36
CA ASP A 134 -17.78 2.26 29.36
C ASP A 134 -17.55 0.75 29.50
N ASP A 135 -16.33 0.27 29.24
CA ASP A 135 -15.99 -1.17 29.17
C ASP A 135 -16.93 -1.98 28.25
N ARG A 136 -17.48 -1.32 27.22
CA ARG A 136 -18.45 -1.91 26.27
C ARG A 136 -18.05 -1.73 24.82
N ILE A 137 -17.42 -0.61 24.48
CA ILE A 137 -16.96 -0.31 23.12
C ILE A 137 -15.43 -0.29 23.12
N TYR A 138 -14.85 -1.15 22.28
CA TYR A 138 -13.41 -1.35 22.16
C TYR A 138 -12.95 -1.03 20.75
N PHE A 139 -11.73 -0.49 20.61
CA PHE A 139 -11.18 -0.06 19.33
C PHE A 139 -9.85 -0.78 19.04
N ALA A 140 -9.79 -1.40 17.86
CA ALA A 140 -8.62 -2.08 17.32
C ALA A 140 -8.39 -1.63 15.87
N GLY A 141 -7.19 -1.89 15.36
CA GLY A 141 -6.72 -1.48 14.05
C GLY A 141 -5.33 -0.84 14.13
N GLU A 142 -4.67 -0.72 12.98
CA GLU A 142 -3.32 -0.12 12.89
C GLU A 142 -3.27 1.30 13.47
N HIS A 143 -4.37 2.06 13.31
CA HIS A 143 -4.56 3.41 13.85
C HIS A 143 -4.71 3.47 15.38
N THR A 144 -4.60 2.34 16.09
CA THR A 144 -4.73 2.25 17.56
C THR A 144 -3.45 1.76 18.24
N ILE A 145 -2.34 1.62 17.51
CA ILE A 145 -1.08 1.05 18.03
C ILE A 145 0.16 1.81 17.55
N ALA A 146 0.70 2.66 18.43
CA ALA A 146 1.89 3.46 18.13
C ALA A 146 3.18 2.63 17.95
N ALA A 147 3.25 1.43 18.52
CA ALA A 147 4.46 0.60 18.47
C ALA A 147 4.70 -0.01 17.07
N GLU A 148 3.63 -0.27 16.32
CA GLU A 148 3.66 -0.93 15.01
C GLU A 148 2.62 -0.30 14.06
N PRO A 149 2.66 1.04 13.84
CA PRO A 149 1.64 1.75 13.07
C PRO A 149 1.68 1.32 11.60
N GLN A 150 0.61 1.56 10.83
CA GLN A 150 0.51 1.30 9.38
C GLN A 150 0.58 -0.17 8.95
N THR A 151 1.02 -1.08 9.81
CA THR A 151 1.29 -2.47 9.45
C THR A 151 0.09 -3.38 9.71
N MET A 152 0.01 -4.45 8.91
CA MET A 152 -0.90 -5.57 9.18
C MET A 152 -0.60 -6.22 10.54
N ALA A 153 0.69 -6.34 10.89
CA ALA A 153 1.11 -6.91 12.17
C ALA A 153 0.59 -6.08 13.36
N GLY A 154 0.71 -4.75 13.29
CA GLY A 154 0.14 -3.86 14.30
C GLY A 154 -1.37 -3.99 14.41
N ALA A 155 -2.09 -4.00 13.28
CA ALA A 155 -3.54 -4.24 13.27
C ALA A 155 -3.90 -5.57 13.98
N TYR A 156 -3.20 -6.65 13.64
CA TYR A 156 -3.39 -7.95 14.27
C TYR A 156 -3.13 -7.93 15.78
N LEU A 157 -2.00 -7.36 16.22
CA LEU A 157 -1.63 -7.25 17.62
C LEU A 157 -2.63 -6.40 18.42
N SER A 158 -3.13 -5.32 17.83
CA SER A 158 -4.17 -4.50 18.45
C SER A 158 -5.49 -5.26 18.63
N GLY A 159 -5.83 -6.17 17.71
CA GLY A 159 -6.97 -7.06 17.84
C GLY A 159 -6.82 -8.03 19.01
N LEU A 160 -5.65 -8.65 19.16
CA LEU A 160 -5.35 -9.50 20.31
C LEU A 160 -5.42 -8.73 21.64
N ARG A 161 -4.94 -7.49 21.66
CA ARG A 161 -5.01 -6.60 22.82
C ARG A 161 -6.45 -6.35 23.26
N GLU A 162 -7.34 -5.96 22.35
CA GLU A 162 -8.74 -5.69 22.69
C GLU A 162 -9.51 -6.97 23.01
N ALA A 163 -9.24 -8.08 22.31
CA ALA A 163 -9.83 -9.39 22.65
C ALA A 163 -9.52 -9.81 24.09
N SER A 164 -8.28 -9.61 24.54
CA SER A 164 -7.88 -9.85 25.93
C SER A 164 -8.66 -8.97 26.92
N LYS A 165 -8.79 -7.67 26.64
CA LYS A 165 -9.57 -6.74 27.49
C LYS A 165 -11.03 -7.17 27.61
N ILE A 166 -11.67 -7.57 26.51
CA ILE A 166 -13.07 -8.01 26.49
C ILE A 166 -13.25 -9.24 27.38
N VAL A 167 -12.39 -10.26 27.23
CA VAL A 167 -12.45 -11.48 28.05
C VAL A 167 -12.27 -11.17 29.54
N MET A 168 -11.36 -10.25 29.88
CA MET A 168 -11.10 -9.87 31.27
C MET A 168 -12.24 -9.05 31.87
N SER A 169 -12.83 -8.13 31.09
CA SER A 169 -14.02 -7.37 31.50
C SER A 169 -15.19 -8.30 31.82
N TRP A 170 -15.47 -9.24 30.91
CA TRP A 170 -16.55 -10.23 31.09
C TRP A 170 -16.35 -11.12 32.33
N LYS A 171 -15.11 -11.53 32.60
CA LYS A 171 -14.78 -12.30 33.82
C LYS A 171 -15.03 -11.52 35.11
N ARG A 172 -14.72 -10.22 35.12
CA ARG A 172 -14.97 -9.33 36.27
C ARG A 172 -16.48 -9.21 36.52
N ASP A 173 -17.28 -8.99 35.48
CA ASP A 173 -18.72 -8.87 35.59
C ASP A 173 -19.38 -10.14 36.17
N ILE A 174 -18.86 -11.32 35.84
CA ILE A 174 -19.32 -12.60 36.44
C ILE A 174 -18.98 -12.66 37.93
N GLN A 175 -17.79 -12.23 38.33
CA GLN A 175 -17.35 -12.26 39.73
C GLN A 175 -18.06 -11.23 40.60
N GLU A 176 -18.54 -10.14 40.02
CA GLU A 176 -19.26 -9.06 40.70
C GLU A 176 -20.79 -9.21 40.65
N SER A 177 -21.31 -10.26 39.97
CA SER A 177 -22.74 -10.58 39.95
C SER A 177 -23.17 -11.32 41.24
N PRO A 178 -24.26 -10.89 41.91
CA PRO A 178 -24.69 -11.42 43.22
C PRO A 178 -25.21 -12.86 43.20
#